data_AF-A0A7S2HDU6-F1
#
_entry.id   AF-A0A7S2HDU6-F1
#
_cell.length_a   1.000
_cell.length_b   1.000
_cell.length_c   1.000
_cell.angle_alpha   90.00
_cell.angle_beta   90.00
_cell.angle_gamma   90.00
#
_symmetry.space_group_name_H-M   'P 1'
#
loop_
_entity.id
_entity.type
_entity.pdbx_description
1 polymer ?
#
loop_
_entity_poly.entity_id
_entity_poly.type
_entity_poly.pdbx_seq_one_letter_code
_entity_poly.pdbx_strand_id
1 'polypeptide(L)'
;AWSPWSQGCEYEWGVSPRPEWPRVSLGGKHISTASNILFSNGLLDPWHGGGVLTNLSTSLLAIIIPNGAHHIDLMFSDPADDAYPDIAWARAFERATIRKWIDEHAARQGRH
;
A
#
# COMPACT_ATOMS: atom_id res chain seq x y z
N ALA A 1 10.34 8.40 -31.87
CA ALA A 1 9.22 9.36 -32.00
C ALA A 1 8.47 9.41 -30.67
N TRP A 2 8.01 10.59 -30.24
CA TRP A 2 7.26 10.76 -29.00
C TRP A 2 5.93 10.00 -29.04
N SER A 3 5.57 9.30 -27.96
CA SER A 3 4.25 8.67 -27.85
C SER A 3 3.14 9.73 -27.83
N PRO A 4 1.90 9.40 -28.25
CA PRO A 4 0.78 10.33 -28.23
C PRO A 4 0.52 10.96 -26.84
N TRP A 5 0.69 10.18 -25.77
CA TRP A 5 0.59 10.67 -24.39
C TRP A 5 1.65 11.72 -24.04
N SER A 6 2.89 11.48 -24.46
CA SER A 6 3.99 12.42 -24.19
C SER A 6 3.81 13.76 -24.89
N GLN A 7 3.22 13.76 -26.08
CA GLN A 7 2.88 14.98 -26.82
C GLN A 7 1.79 15.78 -26.10
N GLY A 8 0.78 15.10 -25.53
CA GLY A 8 -0.26 15.75 -24.74
C GLY A 8 0.27 16.46 -23.50
N CYS A 9 1.22 15.85 -22.78
CA CYS A 9 1.86 16.48 -21.62
C CYS A 9 2.69 17.70 -21.98
N GLU A 10 3.44 17.65 -23.09
CA GLU A 10 4.21 18.79 -23.57
C GLU A 10 3.29 19.94 -24.00
N TYR A 11 2.20 19.64 -24.71
CA TYR A 11 1.24 20.64 -25.19
C TYR A 11 0.54 21.37 -24.03
N GLU A 12 0.03 20.62 -23.05
CA GLU A 12 -0.76 21.19 -21.95
C GLU A 12 0.13 21.86 -20.89
N TRP A 13 1.28 21.27 -20.59
CA TRP A 13 2.07 21.61 -19.41
C TRP A 13 3.52 22.03 -19.70
N GLY A 14 4.00 21.95 -20.94
CA GLY A 14 5.39 22.27 -21.31
C GLY A 14 6.41 21.34 -20.64
N VAL A 15 6.01 20.10 -20.31
CA VAL A 15 6.88 19.12 -19.67
C VAL A 15 6.89 17.79 -20.42
N SER A 16 8.09 17.21 -20.48
CA SER A 16 8.30 15.84 -20.91
C SER A 16 8.15 14.87 -19.73
N PRO A 17 7.22 13.90 -19.81
CA PRO A 17 7.09 12.89 -18.76
C PRO A 17 8.33 12.01 -18.63
N ARG A 18 8.61 11.58 -17.40
CA ARG A 18 9.70 10.64 -17.09
C ARG A 18 9.13 9.30 -16.64
N PRO A 19 8.71 8.41 -17.56
CA PRO A 19 7.97 7.19 -17.22
C PRO A 19 8.75 6.22 -16.32
N GLU A 20 10.07 6.18 -16.45
CA GLU A 20 10.93 5.33 -15.61
C GLU A 20 11.22 5.94 -14.23
N TRP A 21 10.92 7.22 -14.02
CA TRP A 21 11.32 7.93 -12.80
C TRP A 21 10.75 7.31 -11.53
N PRO A 22 9.46 6.90 -11.45
CA PRO A 22 8.95 6.22 -10.26
C PRO A 22 9.70 4.92 -9.96
N ARG A 23 10.04 4.12 -10.98
CA ARG A 23 10.79 2.86 -10.80
C ARG A 23 12.20 3.12 -10.26
N VAL A 24 12.88 4.15 -10.78
CA VAL A 24 14.24 4.50 -10.37
C VAL A 24 14.27 5.12 -8.98
N SER A 25 13.35 6.04 -8.70
CA SER A 25 13.35 6.80 -7.43
C SER A 25 12.74 6.05 -6.25
N LEU A 26 11.76 5.16 -6.50
CA LEU A 26 11.05 4.41 -5.45
C LEU A 26 11.42 2.92 -5.40
N GLY A 27 12.39 2.48 -6.21
CA GLY A 27 12.91 1.11 -6.21
C GLY A 27 12.06 0.06 -6.94
N GLY A 28 10.84 0.40 -7.35
CA GLY A 28 9.96 -0.50 -8.10
C GLY A 28 9.68 -1.80 -7.32
N LYS A 29 10.08 -2.96 -7.86
CA LYS A 29 9.93 -4.26 -7.17
C LYS A 29 11.07 -4.57 -6.19
N HIS A 30 12.15 -3.78 -6.18
CA HIS A 30 13.34 -4.00 -5.36
C HIS A 30 13.27 -3.23 -4.03
N ILE A 31 12.17 -3.41 -3.29
CA ILE A 31 11.88 -2.68 -2.05
C ILE A 31 12.08 -3.52 -0.78
N SER A 32 12.67 -4.71 -0.88
CA SER A 32 12.82 -5.65 0.25
C SER A 32 13.67 -5.12 1.41
N THR A 33 14.43 -4.05 1.19
CA THR A 33 15.23 -3.37 2.22
C THR A 33 14.43 -2.35 3.05
N ALA A 34 13.21 -2.00 2.64
CA ALA A 34 12.33 -1.19 3.47
C ALA A 34 11.90 -1.97 4.73
N SER A 35 11.27 -1.27 5.68
CA SER A 35 10.73 -1.90 6.88
C SER A 35 9.45 -1.20 7.33
N ASN A 36 8.64 -1.90 8.11
CA ASN A 36 7.43 -1.39 8.75
C ASN A 36 6.40 -0.82 7.75
N ILE A 37 6.10 -1.61 6.71
CA ILE A 37 5.06 -1.30 5.72
C ILE A 37 4.09 -2.46 5.68
N LEU A 38 2.80 -2.14 5.73
CA LEU A 38 1.70 -3.08 5.52
C LEU A 38 0.97 -2.67 4.23
N PHE A 39 0.96 -3.54 3.22
CA PHE A 39 0.20 -3.36 1.99
C PHE A 39 -1.14 -4.08 2.11
N SER A 40 -2.24 -3.34 2.27
CA SER A 40 -3.61 -3.89 2.20
C SER A 40 -4.16 -3.77 0.79
N ASN A 41 -4.83 -4.82 0.30
CA ASN A 41 -5.49 -4.82 -1.00
C ASN A 41 -6.84 -5.51 -0.93
N GLY A 42 -7.87 -4.87 -1.48
CA GLY A 42 -9.18 -5.49 -1.73
C GLY A 42 -9.20 -6.27 -3.04
N LEU A 43 -9.78 -7.48 -3.09
CA LEU A 43 -9.86 -8.23 -4.36
C LEU A 43 -10.89 -7.68 -5.34
N LEU A 44 -11.86 -6.87 -4.87
CA LEU A 44 -12.80 -6.17 -5.74
C LEU A 44 -12.22 -4.86 -6.29
N ASP A 45 -11.06 -4.42 -5.80
CA ASP A 45 -10.38 -3.23 -6.28
C ASP A 45 -9.59 -3.54 -7.58
N PRO A 46 -9.90 -2.95 -8.74
CA PRO A 46 -9.10 -3.19 -9.95
C PRO A 46 -7.61 -2.81 -9.79
N TRP A 47 -7.27 -1.94 -8.83
CA TRP A 47 -5.89 -1.52 -8.58
C TRP A 47 -5.04 -2.57 -7.88
N HIS A 48 -5.62 -3.62 -7.28
CA HIS A 48 -4.84 -4.65 -6.58
C HIS A 48 -3.82 -5.35 -7.50
N GLY A 49 -4.11 -5.44 -8.80
CA GLY A 49 -3.19 -6.03 -9.80
C GLY A 49 -1.87 -5.27 -9.95
N GLY A 50 -1.81 -4.00 -9.55
CA GLY A 50 -0.59 -3.20 -9.50
C GLY A 50 0.11 -3.17 -8.14
N GLY A 51 -0.48 -3.80 -7.12
CA GLY A 51 -0.03 -3.74 -5.73
C GLY A 51 1.01 -4.80 -5.33
N VAL A 52 1.28 -4.86 -4.03
CA VAL A 52 2.10 -5.89 -3.38
C VAL A 52 1.16 -6.88 -2.68
N LEU A 53 1.12 -8.12 -3.15
CA LEU A 53 0.13 -9.12 -2.71
C LEU A 53 0.71 -10.22 -1.81
N THR A 54 2.01 -10.19 -1.55
CA THR A 54 2.70 -11.15 -0.69
C THR A 54 3.71 -10.45 0.21
N ASN A 55 3.98 -11.04 1.38
CA ASN A 55 5.02 -10.53 2.27
C ASN A 55 6.38 -10.55 1.56
N LEU A 56 7.10 -9.43 1.65
CA LEU A 56 8.44 -9.29 1.07
C LEU A 56 9.55 -9.42 2.13
N SER A 57 9.20 -9.26 3.41
CA SER A 57 10.09 -9.51 4.55
C SER A 57 9.28 -9.76 5.82
N THR A 58 9.94 -9.88 6.97
CA THR A 58 9.28 -9.98 8.29
C THR A 58 8.59 -8.68 8.73
N SER A 59 8.87 -7.55 8.07
CA SER A 59 8.28 -6.23 8.37
C SER A 59 7.66 -5.53 7.16
N LEU A 60 7.81 -6.10 5.96
CA LEU A 60 7.05 -5.76 4.76
C LEU A 60 5.98 -6.81 4.54
N LEU A 61 4.80 -6.51 5.05
CA LEU A 61 3.68 -7.42 5.07
C LEU A 61 2.67 -7.04 4.00
N ALA A 62 1.92 -8.01 3.50
CA ALA A 62 0.78 -7.81 2.62
C ALA A 62 -0.43 -8.57 3.16
N ILE A 63 -1.59 -7.94 3.12
CA ILE A 63 -2.87 -8.57 3.45
C ILE A 63 -3.86 -8.40 2.30
N ILE A 64 -4.71 -9.39 2.13
CA ILE A 64 -5.76 -9.43 1.12
C ILE A 64 -7.11 -9.40 1.83
N ILE A 65 -8.00 -8.55 1.34
CA ILE A 65 -9.37 -8.37 1.82
C ILE A 65 -10.30 -8.86 0.71
N PRO A 66 -10.73 -10.13 0.69
CA PRO A 66 -11.49 -10.70 -0.41
C PRO A 66 -12.75 -9.92 -0.81
N ASN A 67 -13.49 -9.38 0.17
CA ASN A 67 -14.70 -8.59 -0.06
C ASN A 67 -14.43 -7.08 -0.11
N GLY A 68 -13.18 -6.67 -0.02
CA GLY A 68 -12.80 -5.26 -0.06
C GLY A 68 -12.72 -4.72 -1.48
N ALA A 69 -13.25 -3.51 -1.67
CA ALA A 69 -12.98 -2.67 -2.83
C ALA A 69 -11.80 -1.72 -2.53
N HIS A 70 -11.73 -0.57 -3.20
CA HIS A 70 -10.61 0.37 -3.09
C HIS A 70 -10.46 0.88 -1.64
N HIS A 71 -9.39 0.41 -0.97
CA HIS A 71 -8.97 0.75 0.40
C HIS A 71 -10.09 0.82 1.46
N ILE A 72 -10.97 -0.19 1.49
CA ILE A 72 -12.12 -0.27 2.41
C ILE A 72 -11.72 -0.29 3.89
N ASP A 73 -10.53 -0.79 4.18
CA ASP A 73 -9.89 -0.85 5.49
C ASP A 73 -9.75 0.55 6.12
N LEU A 74 -9.55 1.59 5.31
CA LEU A 74 -9.41 2.98 5.76
C LEU A 74 -10.75 3.71 5.96
N MET A 75 -11.85 3.16 5.48
CA MET A 75 -13.16 3.79 5.63
C MET A 75 -13.66 3.70 7.08
N PHE A 76 -14.60 4.58 7.43
CA PHE A 76 -15.29 4.49 8.72
C PHE A 76 -15.99 3.14 8.86
N SER A 77 -16.07 2.65 10.09
CA SER A 77 -16.88 1.46 10.38
C SER A 77 -18.34 1.72 10.05
N ASP A 78 -18.97 0.77 9.39
CA ASP A 78 -20.40 0.76 9.08
C ASP A 78 -21.02 -0.54 9.61
N PRO A 79 -22.26 -0.54 10.13
CA PRO A 79 -22.94 -1.79 10.52
C PRO A 79 -23.01 -2.84 9.40
N ALA A 80 -22.98 -2.45 8.13
CA ALA A 80 -22.92 -3.38 7.00
C ALA A 80 -21.59 -4.17 6.93
N ASP A 81 -20.52 -3.69 7.57
CA ASP A 81 -19.25 -4.42 7.67
C ASP A 81 -19.40 -5.75 8.42
N ASP A 82 -20.44 -5.91 9.26
CA ASP A 82 -20.72 -7.16 9.99
C ASP A 82 -20.97 -8.34 9.04
N ALA A 83 -21.39 -8.07 7.79
CA ALA A 83 -21.54 -9.09 6.76
C ALA A 83 -20.20 -9.57 6.15
N TYR A 84 -19.10 -8.87 6.43
CA TYR A 84 -17.79 -9.05 5.78
C TYR A 84 -16.67 -9.15 6.84
N PRO A 85 -16.53 -10.31 7.51
CA PRO A 85 -15.59 -10.49 8.62
C PRO A 85 -14.12 -10.29 8.24
N ASP A 86 -13.77 -10.40 6.97
CA ASP A 86 -12.44 -10.12 6.44
C ASP A 86 -12.05 -8.64 6.54
N ILE A 87 -13.01 -7.71 6.43
CA ILE A 87 -12.77 -6.27 6.62
C ILE A 87 -12.43 -5.99 8.09
N ALA A 88 -13.22 -6.54 9.01
CA ALA A 88 -12.97 -6.40 10.44
C ALA A 88 -11.63 -7.03 10.86
N TRP A 89 -11.30 -8.19 10.30
CA TRP A 89 -10.01 -8.86 10.51
C TRP A 89 -8.84 -8.01 10.01
N ALA A 90 -8.93 -7.44 8.80
CA ALA A 90 -7.87 -6.61 8.23
C ALA A 90 -7.57 -5.40 9.13
N ARG A 91 -8.62 -4.66 9.51
CA ARG A 91 -8.51 -3.51 10.43
C ARG A 91 -7.93 -3.89 11.79
N ALA A 92 -8.27 -5.07 12.32
CA ALA A 92 -7.71 -5.56 13.58
C ALA A 92 -6.21 -5.91 13.43
N PHE A 93 -5.84 -6.56 12.32
CA PHE A 93 -4.46 -6.91 12.01
C PHE A 93 -3.59 -5.67 11.81
N GLU A 94 -4.09 -4.67 11.07
CA GLU A 94 -3.45 -3.37 10.89
C GLU A 94 -3.17 -2.68 12.23
N ARG A 95 -4.20 -2.53 13.09
CA ARG A 95 -4.04 -1.91 14.41
C ARG A 95 -3.02 -2.64 15.27
N ALA A 96 -3.04 -3.98 15.28
CA ALA A 96 -2.07 -4.77 16.02
C ALA A 96 -0.64 -4.57 15.48
N THR A 97 -0.49 -4.52 14.16
CA THR A 97 0.81 -4.31 13.49
C THR A 97 1.37 -2.91 13.79
N ILE A 98 0.54 -1.87 13.69
CA ILE A 98 0.93 -0.50 14.03
C ILE A 98 1.31 -0.40 15.51
N ARG A 99 0.54 -1.04 16.41
CA ARG A 99 0.84 -1.04 17.84
C ARG A 99 2.19 -1.71 18.13
N LYS A 100 2.46 -2.85 17.49
CA LYS A 100 3.78 -3.49 17.56
C LYS A 100 4.91 -2.53 17.16
N TRP A 101 4.76 -1.78 16.06
CA TRP A 101 5.79 -0.82 15.64
C TRP A 101 6.00 0.32 16.65
N ILE A 102 4.93 0.81 17.27
CA ILE A 102 5.00 1.82 18.34
C ILE A 102 5.78 1.26 19.54
N ASP A 103 5.45 0.05 19.98
CA ASP A 103 6.10 -0.60 21.13
C ASP A 103 7.58 -0.89 20.84
N GLU A 104 7.92 -1.38 19.64
CA GLU A 104 9.30 -1.60 19.19
C GLU A 104 10.10 -0.29 19.10
N HIS A 105 9.45 0.82 18.74
CA HIS A 105 10.08 2.14 18.75
C HIS A 105 10.36 2.60 20.19
N ALA A 106 9.36 2.54 21.07
CA ALA A 106 9.50 2.94 22.47
C ALA A 106 10.60 2.13 23.19
N ALA A 107 10.64 0.81 22.96
CA ALA A 107 11.65 -0.07 23.52
C ALA A 107 13.08 0.22 23.02
N ARG A 108 13.23 0.79 21.82
CA ARG A 108 14.54 1.25 21.31
C ARG A 108 14.97 2.56 21.96
N GLN A 109 14.04 3.50 22.18
CA GLN A 109 14.36 4.78 22.81
C GLN A 109 14.74 4.63 24.28
N GLY A 110 14.07 3.76 25.04
CA GLY A 110 14.39 3.50 26.45
C GLY A 110 15.65 2.67 26.70
N ARG A 111 16.39 2.29 25.64
CA ARG A 111 17.70 1.60 25.73
C ARG A 111 18.89 2.57 25.61
N HIS A 112 18.62 3.86 25.44
CA HIS A 112 19.59 4.95 25.54
C HIS A 112 19.51 5.59 26.92
#